data_AF-G5GDG0-F1
#
_entry.id   AF-G5GDG0-F1
#
_cell.length_a   1.000
_cell.length_b   1.000
_cell.length_c   1.000
_cell.angle_alpha   90.00
_cell.angle_beta   90.00
_cell.angle_gamma   90.00
#
_symmetry.space_group_name_H-M   'P 1'
#
loop_
_entity.id
_entity.type
_entity.pdbx_description
1 polymer ?
#
loop_
_entity_poly.entity_id
_entity_poly.type
_entity_poly.pdbx_seq_one_letter_code
_entity_poly.pdbx_strand_id
1 'polypeptide(L)'
;MEYNQTTQEGQFPPTPEINATNTSGQASPFQNQQTPLPTPPKKNNTSIIIAAIVAVVLLILGGGVYYYTTSTASSEQEQRAYDALDKSNSSADFQAFLDRYPNSKYTDDVRERMDEFKQMENSWSQIQNSSNTTDFISFKDKFSNSFYSNLCDQKIDSLDWVRAQSLGTAEAYNAYMEQHPQGRYFSEASIAQGQKQDQEITEAEYAGVTQTIATFYDAFGDNDENRIAGCITPVMEQFLSKKKATKADVMNIISNMFNEHIEECDFNVNNNYNIVKNGNTYNVTFSVDQHITRDNEGKTFGSYQVQVKMDQNFMIQSLIMKEISQR
;
A
#
# COMPACT_ATOMS: atom_id res chain seq x y z
N MET A 1 73.08 10.20 -26.23
CA MET A 1 73.21 8.83 -26.75
C MET A 1 72.15 8.00 -26.05
N GLU A 2 71.12 7.64 -26.80
CA GLU A 2 70.09 6.69 -26.40
C GLU A 2 70.71 5.32 -26.05
N TYR A 3 70.11 4.64 -25.07
CA TYR A 3 69.79 3.23 -25.18
C TYR A 3 68.48 2.96 -24.41
N ASN A 4 67.43 2.71 -25.19
CA ASN A 4 66.22 2.01 -24.77
C ASN A 4 66.55 0.51 -24.58
N GLN A 5 65.86 -0.18 -23.66
CA GLN A 5 65.01 -1.32 -24.03
C GLN A 5 64.24 -1.93 -22.86
N THR A 6 63.00 -2.28 -23.19
CA THR A 6 61.88 -2.88 -22.49
C THR A 6 62.04 -4.39 -22.25
N THR A 7 61.49 -4.92 -21.16
CA THR A 7 61.05 -6.34 -21.02
C THR A 7 59.92 -6.37 -19.97
N GLN A 8 58.66 -6.36 -20.41
CA GLN A 8 57.72 -7.50 -20.54
C GLN A 8 57.20 -8.13 -19.23
N GLU A 9 55.86 -7.99 -19.10
CA GLU A 9 54.83 -8.96 -18.71
C GLU A 9 55.16 -10.14 -17.78
N GLY A 10 54.35 -10.26 -16.73
CA GLY A 10 54.24 -11.46 -15.89
C GLY A 10 52.83 -11.56 -15.31
N GLN A 11 51.93 -12.15 -16.08
CA GLN A 11 50.63 -12.66 -15.64
C GLN A 11 50.79 -13.86 -14.67
N PHE A 12 49.79 -14.03 -13.80
CA PHE A 12 49.42 -15.19 -12.95
C PHE A 12 49.61 -16.57 -13.62
N PRO A 13 49.75 -17.74 -12.90
CA PRO A 13 48.65 -18.45 -12.19
C PRO A 13 49.17 -19.44 -11.06
N PRO A 14 48.46 -20.49 -10.56
CA PRO A 14 47.09 -20.98 -10.79
C PRO A 14 46.26 -21.36 -9.55
N THR A 15 44.95 -21.47 -9.79
CA THR A 15 43.94 -22.18 -8.99
C THR A 15 44.05 -23.70 -9.21
N PRO A 16 43.64 -24.56 -8.25
CA PRO A 16 43.39 -25.98 -8.50
C PRO A 16 41.96 -26.23 -9.02
N GLU A 17 41.87 -26.87 -10.19
CA GLU A 17 40.71 -27.64 -10.66
C GLU A 17 40.60 -28.99 -9.91
N ILE A 18 39.40 -29.57 -9.86
CA ILE A 18 39.11 -30.94 -10.36
C ILE A 18 37.60 -31.12 -10.57
N ASN A 19 37.26 -31.24 -11.86
CA ASN A 19 36.35 -32.16 -12.56
C ASN A 19 34.82 -32.19 -12.33
N ALA A 20 34.13 -31.44 -13.21
CA ALA A 20 33.43 -31.91 -14.41
C ALA A 20 32.60 -33.21 -14.40
N THR A 21 31.32 -33.07 -14.77
CA THR A 21 30.70 -33.67 -15.99
C THR A 21 29.34 -32.98 -16.23
N ASN A 22 29.22 -32.14 -17.29
CA ASN A 22 28.59 -32.40 -18.61
C ASN A 22 27.05 -32.67 -18.52
N THR A 23 26.13 -31.96 -19.19
CA THR A 23 26.05 -31.57 -20.61
C THR A 23 24.88 -30.57 -20.88
N SER A 24 25.17 -29.54 -21.70
CA SER A 24 24.34 -28.78 -22.66
C SER A 24 22.88 -28.36 -22.41
N GLY A 25 22.57 -27.08 -22.70
CA GLY A 25 21.24 -26.67 -23.16
C GLY A 25 20.92 -25.18 -23.02
N GLN A 26 20.83 -24.49 -24.15
CA GLN A 26 20.52 -23.07 -24.43
C GLN A 26 19.40 -22.35 -23.60
N ALA A 27 19.66 -21.05 -23.39
CA ALA A 27 18.77 -19.86 -23.50
C ALA A 27 17.56 -19.62 -22.55
N SER A 28 17.51 -18.38 -22.04
CA SER A 28 16.62 -17.69 -21.06
C SER A 28 15.14 -17.51 -21.51
N PRO A 29 14.19 -16.89 -20.74
CA PRO A 29 14.31 -16.27 -19.39
C PRO A 29 13.12 -16.50 -18.39
N PHE A 30 13.36 -16.12 -17.12
CA PHE A 30 12.40 -15.87 -16.01
C PHE A 30 11.27 -16.89 -15.75
N GLN A 31 11.57 -17.88 -14.89
CA GLN A 31 10.58 -18.70 -14.20
C GLN A 31 10.62 -18.36 -12.70
N ASN A 32 9.46 -17.95 -12.17
CA ASN A 32 9.21 -17.66 -10.75
C ASN A 32 9.71 -18.80 -9.86
N GLN A 33 10.70 -18.52 -8.99
CA GLN A 33 11.04 -19.40 -7.89
C GLN A 33 9.95 -19.28 -6.81
N GLN A 34 9.08 -20.30 -6.76
CA GLN A 34 8.37 -20.66 -5.54
C GLN A 34 9.40 -21.14 -4.51
N THR A 35 9.48 -20.42 -3.38
CA THR A 35 10.01 -21.01 -2.14
C THR A 35 8.91 -21.88 -1.51
N PRO A 36 9.25 -23.05 -0.94
CA PRO A 36 8.29 -24.01 -0.43
C PRO A 36 7.51 -23.45 0.75
N LEU A 37 6.20 -23.71 0.77
CA LEU A 37 5.30 -23.37 1.87
C LEU A 37 5.84 -23.92 3.21
N PRO A 38 5.79 -23.14 4.30
CA PRO A 38 5.87 -23.72 5.64
C PRO A 38 4.72 -24.72 5.84
N THR A 39 5.06 -25.87 6.41
CA THR A 39 4.15 -26.97 6.72
C THR A 39 2.97 -26.49 7.59
N PRO A 40 1.73 -26.93 7.29
CA PRO A 40 0.56 -26.52 8.06
C PRO A 40 0.61 -27.12 9.49
N PRO A 41 0.34 -26.32 10.54
CA PRO A 41 0.20 -26.84 11.88
C PRO A 41 -1.08 -27.68 12.01
N LYS A 42 -0.88 -28.93 12.44
CA LYS A 42 -1.77 -29.88 13.12
C LYS A 42 -3.27 -29.54 13.16
N LYS A 43 -3.98 -30.23 12.26
CA LYS A 43 -5.43 -30.47 12.20
C LYS A 43 -6.10 -30.64 13.59
N ASN A 44 -6.96 -29.70 13.96
CA ASN A 44 -8.07 -29.93 14.89
C ASN A 44 -9.40 -29.73 14.13
N ASN A 45 -10.32 -30.66 14.33
CA ASN A 45 -11.50 -30.83 13.49
C ASN A 45 -12.61 -29.86 13.90
N THR A 46 -12.70 -28.71 13.23
CA THR A 46 -13.80 -27.75 13.44
C THR A 46 -14.48 -27.36 12.13
N SER A 47 -14.46 -28.26 11.15
CA SER A 47 -15.16 -28.13 9.87
C SER A 47 -16.32 -29.13 9.70
N ILE A 48 -16.73 -29.79 10.79
CA ILE A 48 -17.87 -30.73 10.77
C ILE A 48 -19.18 -30.07 11.25
N ILE A 49 -19.16 -28.87 11.85
CA ILE A 49 -20.39 -28.31 12.45
C ILE A 49 -21.32 -27.63 11.43
N ILE A 50 -20.83 -27.10 10.30
CA ILE A 50 -21.70 -26.41 9.31
C ILE A 50 -22.30 -27.40 8.29
N ALA A 51 -21.59 -28.48 7.95
CA ALA A 51 -22.16 -29.57 7.15
C ALA A 51 -23.10 -30.48 7.97
N ALA A 52 -22.93 -30.55 9.30
CA ALA A 52 -23.82 -31.30 10.17
C ALA A 52 -25.14 -30.57 10.46
N ILE A 53 -25.21 -29.23 10.44
CA ILE A 53 -26.48 -28.50 10.68
C ILE A 53 -27.40 -28.58 9.45
N VAL A 54 -26.87 -28.53 8.23
CA VAL A 54 -27.68 -28.72 7.01
C VAL A 54 -28.15 -30.17 6.89
N ALA A 55 -27.32 -31.15 7.28
CA ALA A 55 -27.73 -32.56 7.32
C ALA A 55 -28.72 -32.86 8.47
N VAL A 56 -28.63 -32.19 9.62
CA VAL A 56 -29.57 -32.39 10.73
C VAL A 56 -30.91 -31.68 10.49
N VAL A 57 -30.94 -30.53 9.81
CA VAL A 57 -32.19 -29.89 9.37
C VAL A 57 -32.87 -30.73 8.27
N LEU A 58 -32.12 -31.31 7.34
CA LEU A 58 -32.65 -32.25 6.34
C LEU A 58 -33.05 -33.62 6.93
N LEU A 59 -32.40 -34.08 8.01
CA LEU A 59 -32.78 -35.33 8.71
C LEU A 59 -33.98 -35.15 9.64
N ILE A 60 -34.17 -33.96 10.24
CA ILE A 60 -35.35 -33.64 11.06
C ILE A 60 -36.58 -33.34 10.18
N LEU A 61 -36.40 -32.82 8.95
CA LEU A 61 -37.51 -32.57 8.01
C LEU A 61 -37.82 -33.75 7.07
N GLY A 62 -36.82 -34.59 6.73
CA GLY A 62 -36.97 -35.66 5.74
C GLY A 62 -37.18 -37.07 6.28
N GLY A 63 -36.70 -37.40 7.49
CA GLY A 63 -36.60 -38.81 7.95
C GLY A 63 -37.60 -39.27 9.01
N GLY A 64 -38.30 -38.36 9.70
CA GLY A 64 -39.04 -38.68 10.93
C GLY A 64 -40.51 -39.08 10.80
N VAL A 65 -41.08 -39.20 9.59
CA VAL A 65 -42.50 -39.57 9.39
C VAL A 65 -42.60 -40.80 8.48
N TYR A 66 -41.73 -41.78 8.69
CA TYR A 66 -42.00 -43.14 8.24
C TYR A 66 -42.63 -43.89 9.42
N TYR A 67 -43.90 -44.22 9.26
CA TYR A 67 -44.75 -45.06 10.10
C TYR A 67 -45.67 -44.40 11.15
N TYR A 68 -46.95 -44.36 10.75
CA TYR A 68 -48.15 -44.58 11.55
C TYR A 68 -48.46 -43.58 12.67
N THR A 69 -49.43 -42.70 12.41
CA THR A 69 -50.67 -42.59 13.21
C THR A 69 -51.68 -41.66 12.53
N THR A 70 -52.94 -41.87 12.88
CA THR A 70 -54.17 -41.61 12.15
C THR A 70 -54.57 -40.12 12.07
N SER A 71 -55.01 -39.70 10.88
CA SER A 71 -55.98 -38.66 10.45
C SER A 71 -56.21 -37.31 11.17
N THR A 72 -55.48 -36.94 12.21
CA THR A 72 -55.48 -35.56 12.76
C THR A 72 -54.09 -34.92 12.86
N ALA A 73 -53.03 -35.67 12.52
CA ALA A 73 -51.64 -35.19 12.53
C ALA A 73 -51.20 -34.47 11.24
N SER A 74 -51.94 -34.62 10.15
CA SER A 74 -51.57 -34.11 8.81
C SER A 74 -51.61 -32.59 8.75
N SER A 75 -52.64 -31.95 9.31
CA SER A 75 -52.82 -30.50 9.23
C SER A 75 -51.85 -29.73 10.12
N GLU A 76 -51.47 -30.28 11.29
CA GLU A 76 -50.43 -29.66 12.13
C GLU A 76 -49.04 -29.77 11.50
N GLN A 77 -48.74 -30.88 10.83
CA GLN A 77 -47.48 -31.04 10.10
C GLN A 77 -47.41 -30.14 8.85
N GLU A 78 -48.52 -29.98 8.14
CA GLU A 78 -48.66 -29.03 7.03
C GLU A 78 -48.42 -27.59 7.51
N GLN A 79 -49.06 -27.18 8.61
CA GLN A 79 -48.85 -25.84 9.19
C GLN A 79 -47.39 -25.61 9.56
N ARG A 80 -46.76 -26.56 10.28
CA ARG A 80 -45.35 -26.42 10.67
C ARG A 80 -44.41 -26.37 9.47
N ALA A 81 -44.69 -27.15 8.42
CA ALA A 81 -43.91 -27.11 7.20
C ALA A 81 -44.07 -25.78 6.45
N TYR A 82 -45.29 -25.21 6.46
CA TYR A 82 -45.57 -23.89 5.91
C TYR A 82 -44.85 -22.78 6.69
N ASP A 83 -44.98 -22.77 8.02
CA ASP A 83 -44.31 -21.78 8.89
C ASP A 83 -42.78 -21.84 8.78
N ALA A 84 -42.21 -23.01 8.47
CA ALA A 84 -40.78 -23.18 8.26
C ALA A 84 -40.27 -22.46 7.00
N LEU A 85 -41.12 -22.24 5.99
CA LEU A 85 -40.76 -21.54 4.75
C LEU A 85 -40.38 -20.07 5.00
N ASP A 86 -40.87 -19.44 6.07
CA ASP A 86 -40.52 -18.06 6.45
C ASP A 86 -39.03 -17.89 6.77
N LYS A 87 -38.36 -18.98 7.18
CA LYS A 87 -36.94 -19.00 7.48
C LYS A 87 -36.10 -19.65 6.38
N SER A 88 -36.74 -20.15 5.32
CA SER A 88 -36.04 -20.78 4.21
C SER A 88 -35.34 -19.73 3.35
N ASN A 89 -34.14 -20.07 2.89
CA ASN A 89 -33.41 -19.32 1.87
C ASN A 89 -33.14 -20.20 0.64
N SER A 90 -34.05 -21.14 0.33
CA SER A 90 -33.90 -22.03 -0.82
C SER A 90 -35.23 -22.28 -1.53
N SER A 91 -35.27 -22.05 -2.84
CA SER A 91 -36.42 -22.40 -3.68
C SER A 91 -36.75 -23.90 -3.67
N ALA A 92 -35.80 -24.76 -3.31
CA ALA A 92 -36.02 -26.20 -3.16
C ALA A 92 -36.94 -26.57 -1.99
N ASP A 93 -36.94 -25.79 -0.91
CA ASP A 93 -37.81 -26.05 0.26
C ASP A 93 -39.28 -25.78 -0.08
N PHE A 94 -39.55 -24.74 -0.88
CA PHE A 94 -40.88 -24.44 -1.39
C PHE A 94 -41.38 -25.54 -2.32
N GLN A 95 -40.54 -26.03 -3.23
CA GLN A 95 -40.89 -27.15 -4.11
C GLN A 95 -41.18 -28.43 -3.30
N ALA A 96 -40.36 -28.73 -2.29
CA ALA A 96 -40.57 -29.87 -1.41
C ALA A 96 -41.90 -29.77 -0.64
N PHE A 97 -42.32 -28.57 -0.23
CA PHE A 97 -43.64 -28.36 0.36
C PHE A 97 -44.77 -28.69 -0.64
N LEU A 98 -44.68 -28.18 -1.87
CA LEU A 98 -45.69 -28.40 -2.92
C LEU A 98 -45.80 -29.88 -3.31
N ASP A 99 -44.68 -30.59 -3.38
CA ASP A 99 -44.64 -32.03 -3.70
C ASP A 99 -45.24 -32.87 -2.57
N ARG A 100 -45.01 -32.46 -1.31
CA ARG A 100 -45.47 -33.17 -0.11
C ARG A 100 -46.94 -32.90 0.23
N TYR A 101 -47.43 -31.69 -0.04
CA TYR A 101 -48.80 -31.26 0.24
C TYR A 101 -49.50 -30.69 -1.01
N PRO A 102 -49.72 -31.50 -2.06
CA PRO A 102 -50.20 -31.03 -3.37
C PRO A 102 -51.62 -30.45 -3.37
N ASN A 103 -52.41 -30.73 -2.32
CA ASN A 103 -53.76 -30.21 -2.12
C ASN A 103 -53.84 -29.27 -0.90
N SER A 104 -52.72 -28.69 -0.47
CA SER A 104 -52.67 -27.75 0.66
C SER A 104 -53.50 -26.50 0.35
N LYS A 105 -54.13 -25.92 1.36
CA LYS A 105 -54.75 -24.58 1.23
C LYS A 105 -53.70 -23.47 1.03
N TYR A 106 -52.43 -23.75 1.31
CA TYR A 106 -51.31 -22.83 1.14
C TYR A 106 -50.65 -22.94 -0.25
N THR A 107 -51.10 -23.85 -1.11
CA THR A 107 -50.44 -24.15 -2.39
C THR A 107 -50.22 -22.90 -3.26
N ASP A 108 -51.21 -22.02 -3.37
CA ASP A 108 -51.10 -20.83 -4.21
C ASP A 108 -50.13 -19.80 -3.62
N ASP A 109 -50.20 -19.55 -2.30
CA ASP A 109 -49.26 -18.68 -1.58
C ASP A 109 -47.81 -19.21 -1.67
N VAL A 110 -47.60 -20.52 -1.47
CA VAL A 110 -46.27 -21.13 -1.57
C VAL A 110 -45.70 -21.03 -2.99
N ARG A 111 -46.54 -21.14 -4.03
CA ARG A 111 -46.10 -20.94 -5.42
C ARG A 111 -45.69 -19.49 -5.66
N GLU A 112 -46.49 -18.53 -5.22
CA GLU A 112 -46.19 -17.11 -5.36
C GLU A 112 -44.87 -16.76 -4.65
N ARG A 113 -44.72 -17.16 -3.38
CA ARG A 113 -43.48 -16.96 -2.61
C ARG A 113 -42.28 -17.63 -3.26
N MET A 114 -42.44 -18.83 -3.82
CA MET A 114 -41.37 -19.52 -4.55
C MET A 114 -40.94 -18.75 -5.80
N ASP A 115 -41.90 -18.20 -6.56
CA ASP A 115 -41.61 -17.44 -7.77
C ASP A 115 -40.93 -16.10 -7.45
N GLU A 116 -41.34 -15.42 -6.38
CA GLU A 116 -40.62 -14.25 -5.86
C GLU A 116 -39.18 -14.61 -5.45
N PHE A 117 -39.01 -15.73 -4.73
CA PHE A 117 -37.68 -16.19 -4.32
C PHE A 117 -36.79 -16.53 -5.52
N LYS A 118 -37.32 -17.21 -6.54
CA LYS A 118 -36.59 -17.49 -7.79
C LYS A 118 -36.20 -16.21 -8.52
N GLN A 119 -37.07 -15.20 -8.53
CA GLN A 119 -36.72 -13.88 -9.12
C GLN A 119 -35.57 -13.20 -8.36
N MET A 120 -35.55 -13.32 -7.03
CA MET A 120 -34.46 -12.83 -6.19
C MET A 120 -33.15 -13.59 -6.47
N GLU A 121 -33.17 -14.93 -6.49
CA GLU A 121 -32.01 -15.78 -6.83
C GLU A 121 -31.45 -15.44 -8.22
N ASN A 122 -32.33 -15.30 -9.21
CA ASN A 122 -31.95 -14.91 -10.56
C ASN A 122 -31.31 -13.52 -10.57
N SER A 123 -31.90 -12.54 -9.88
CA SER A 123 -31.35 -11.18 -9.81
C SER A 123 -29.97 -11.17 -9.14
N TRP A 124 -29.77 -11.97 -8.08
CA TRP A 124 -28.49 -12.11 -7.40
C TRP A 124 -27.43 -12.71 -8.33
N SER A 125 -27.82 -13.74 -9.10
CA SER A 125 -26.91 -14.43 -10.02
C SER A 125 -26.27 -13.49 -11.05
N GLN A 126 -26.99 -12.43 -11.44
CA GLN A 126 -26.52 -11.44 -12.41
C GLN A 126 -25.49 -10.48 -11.80
N ILE A 127 -25.60 -10.18 -10.50
CA ILE A 127 -24.78 -9.15 -9.85
C ILE A 127 -23.67 -9.70 -8.95
N GLN A 128 -23.67 -10.99 -8.61
CA GLN A 128 -22.73 -11.58 -7.63
C GLN A 128 -21.24 -11.33 -7.92
N ASN A 129 -20.91 -11.11 -9.20
CA ASN A 129 -19.56 -10.82 -9.71
C ASN A 129 -19.38 -9.36 -10.17
N SER A 130 -20.36 -8.49 -9.92
CA SER A 130 -20.25 -7.07 -10.25
C SER A 130 -19.16 -6.39 -9.44
N SER A 131 -18.48 -5.43 -10.06
CA SER A 131 -17.54 -4.52 -9.43
C SER A 131 -18.18 -3.17 -9.04
N ASN A 132 -19.49 -3.01 -9.24
CA ASN A 132 -20.21 -1.77 -8.97
C ASN A 132 -21.06 -1.90 -7.71
N THR A 133 -20.84 -1.02 -6.72
CA THR A 133 -21.61 -1.01 -5.47
C THR A 133 -23.09 -0.72 -5.68
N THR A 134 -23.43 0.08 -6.71
CA THR A 134 -24.81 0.43 -7.05
C THR A 134 -25.67 -0.80 -7.39
N ASP A 135 -25.08 -1.86 -7.94
CA ASP A 135 -25.84 -3.08 -8.28
C ASP A 135 -26.33 -3.79 -7.01
N PHE A 136 -25.50 -3.83 -5.97
CA PHE A 136 -25.84 -4.42 -4.67
C PHE A 136 -26.80 -3.55 -3.86
N ILE A 137 -26.66 -2.22 -3.95
CA ILE A 137 -27.60 -1.26 -3.35
C ILE A 137 -28.99 -1.44 -3.99
N SER A 138 -29.06 -1.43 -5.32
CA SER A 138 -30.31 -1.61 -6.08
C SER A 138 -30.97 -2.96 -5.78
N PHE A 139 -30.18 -4.03 -5.62
CA PHE A 139 -30.70 -5.33 -5.20
C PHE A 139 -31.33 -5.28 -3.81
N LYS A 140 -30.67 -4.63 -2.84
CA LYS A 140 -31.16 -4.50 -1.46
C LYS A 140 -32.44 -3.67 -1.40
N ASP A 141 -32.54 -2.62 -2.20
CA ASP A 141 -33.75 -1.79 -2.29
C ASP A 141 -34.93 -2.56 -2.90
N LYS A 142 -34.65 -3.50 -3.83
CA LYS A 142 -35.66 -4.31 -4.50
C LYS A 142 -36.13 -5.50 -3.66
N PHE A 143 -35.24 -6.17 -2.93
CA PHE A 143 -35.54 -7.41 -2.22
C PHE A 143 -35.27 -7.28 -0.71
N SER A 144 -36.34 -7.36 0.08
CA SER A 144 -36.25 -7.37 1.55
C SER A 144 -35.98 -8.78 2.07
N ASN A 145 -34.73 -9.23 1.99
CA ASN A 145 -34.26 -10.50 2.58
C ASN A 145 -32.96 -10.27 3.38
N SER A 146 -32.95 -10.68 4.65
CA SER A 146 -31.83 -10.42 5.57
C SER A 146 -30.54 -11.16 5.19
N PHE A 147 -30.64 -12.36 4.65
CA PHE A 147 -29.48 -13.13 4.20
C PHE A 147 -28.78 -12.43 3.03
N TYR A 148 -29.53 -12.09 1.98
CA TYR A 148 -28.95 -11.39 0.83
C TYR A 148 -28.54 -9.95 1.15
N SER A 149 -29.26 -9.24 2.02
CA SER A 149 -28.83 -7.91 2.49
C SER A 149 -27.44 -7.98 3.12
N ASN A 150 -27.21 -8.95 4.02
CA ASN A 150 -25.89 -9.13 4.65
C ASN A 150 -24.80 -9.45 3.62
N LEU A 151 -25.12 -10.22 2.57
CA LEU A 151 -24.18 -10.48 1.48
C LEU A 151 -23.88 -9.21 0.66
N CYS A 152 -24.91 -8.40 0.36
CA CYS A 152 -24.74 -7.11 -0.30
C CYS A 152 -23.84 -6.19 0.53
N ASP A 153 -24.09 -6.07 1.84
CA ASP A 153 -23.30 -5.20 2.71
C ASP A 153 -21.83 -5.62 2.76
N GLN A 154 -21.54 -6.92 2.83
CA GLN A 154 -20.17 -7.44 2.73
C GLN A 154 -19.50 -7.18 1.38
N LYS A 155 -20.26 -7.26 0.28
CA LYS A 155 -19.77 -6.97 -1.06
C LYS A 155 -19.46 -5.48 -1.23
N ILE A 156 -20.35 -4.61 -0.74
CA ILE A 156 -20.17 -3.15 -0.77
C ILE A 156 -18.91 -2.77 0.03
N ASP A 157 -18.78 -3.25 1.27
CA ASP A 157 -17.59 -3.05 2.11
C ASP A 157 -16.29 -3.43 1.37
N SER A 158 -16.26 -4.63 0.76
CA SER A 158 -15.09 -5.10 0.00
C SER A 158 -14.78 -4.26 -1.23
N LEU A 159 -15.80 -3.78 -1.96
CA LEU A 159 -15.62 -2.96 -3.15
C LEU A 159 -15.16 -1.54 -2.80
N ASP A 160 -15.71 -0.94 -1.75
CA ASP A 160 -15.30 0.37 -1.27
C ASP A 160 -13.87 0.34 -0.72
N TRP A 161 -13.49 -0.76 -0.06
CA TRP A 161 -12.09 -0.99 0.34
C TRP A 161 -11.15 -1.05 -0.87
N VAL A 162 -11.47 -1.86 -1.89
CA VAL A 162 -10.67 -1.94 -3.13
C VAL A 162 -10.57 -0.56 -3.80
N ARG A 163 -11.63 0.24 -3.78
CA ARG A 163 -11.62 1.61 -4.29
C ARG A 163 -10.64 2.48 -3.49
N ALA A 164 -10.69 2.44 -2.16
CA ALA A 164 -9.78 3.19 -1.30
C ALA A 164 -8.30 2.81 -1.56
N GLN A 165 -8.01 1.50 -1.68
CA GLN A 165 -6.67 1.02 -2.04
C GLN A 165 -6.21 1.52 -3.41
N SER A 166 -7.10 1.55 -4.41
CA SER A 166 -6.77 1.99 -5.76
C SER A 166 -6.42 3.48 -5.84
N LEU A 167 -7.06 4.31 -5.01
CA LEU A 167 -6.77 5.73 -4.89
C LEU A 167 -5.49 5.97 -4.08
N GLY A 168 -5.31 5.21 -3.00
CA GLY A 168 -4.06 5.18 -2.23
C GLY A 168 -3.71 6.48 -1.50
N THR A 169 -4.68 7.37 -1.27
CA THR A 169 -4.50 8.63 -0.52
C THR A 169 -5.06 8.52 0.89
N ALA A 170 -4.60 9.40 1.80
CA ALA A 170 -5.10 9.44 3.16
C ALA A 170 -6.62 9.72 3.22
N GLU A 171 -7.11 10.60 2.34
CA GLU A 171 -8.54 10.95 2.24
C GLU A 171 -9.39 9.76 1.79
N ALA A 172 -8.90 8.96 0.84
CA ALA A 172 -9.63 7.80 0.35
C ALA A 172 -9.81 6.74 1.43
N TYR A 173 -8.78 6.48 2.23
CA TYR A 173 -8.86 5.58 3.38
C TYR A 173 -9.76 6.13 4.48
N ASN A 174 -9.72 7.45 4.74
CA ASN A 174 -10.63 8.09 5.69
C ASN A 174 -12.10 7.99 5.27
N ALA A 175 -12.39 8.27 3.99
CA ALA A 175 -13.75 8.14 3.45
C ALA A 175 -14.30 6.71 3.58
N TYR A 176 -13.46 5.69 3.37
CA TYR A 176 -13.85 4.30 3.62
C TYR A 176 -14.18 4.05 5.10
N MET A 177 -13.35 4.52 6.04
CA MET A 177 -13.59 4.36 7.48
C MET A 177 -14.87 5.06 7.95
N GLU A 178 -15.22 6.21 7.36
CA GLU A 178 -16.46 6.94 7.65
C GLU A 178 -17.70 6.20 7.13
N GLN A 179 -17.61 5.60 5.93
CA GLN A 179 -18.69 4.83 5.32
C GLN A 179 -18.88 3.47 6.00
N HIS A 180 -17.79 2.86 6.48
CA HIS A 180 -17.76 1.51 7.05
C HIS A 180 -17.12 1.50 8.45
N PRO A 181 -17.74 2.13 9.48
CA PRO A 181 -17.16 2.24 10.83
C PRO A 181 -17.02 0.89 11.56
N GLN A 182 -17.73 -0.14 11.09
CA GLN A 182 -17.59 -1.54 11.54
C GLN A 182 -17.18 -2.47 10.39
N GLY A 183 -16.62 -1.89 9.32
CA GLY A 183 -16.18 -2.61 8.13
C GLY A 183 -15.05 -3.57 8.43
N ARG A 184 -14.93 -4.62 7.62
CA ARG A 184 -13.90 -5.65 7.78
C ARG A 184 -12.49 -5.09 7.68
N TYR A 185 -12.29 -4.04 6.88
CA TYR A 185 -10.99 -3.47 6.55
C TYR A 185 -10.69 -2.17 7.32
N PHE A 186 -11.45 -1.86 8.37
CA PHE A 186 -11.28 -0.61 9.12
C PHE A 186 -9.86 -0.47 9.70
N SER A 187 -9.31 -1.55 10.27
CA SER A 187 -7.96 -1.52 10.85
C SER A 187 -6.90 -1.29 9.78
N GLU A 188 -7.02 -1.96 8.64
CA GLU A 188 -6.11 -1.84 7.50
C GLU A 188 -6.17 -0.44 6.89
N ALA A 189 -7.38 0.13 6.76
CA ALA A 189 -7.58 1.50 6.29
C ALA A 189 -6.95 2.52 7.24
N SER A 190 -7.10 2.36 8.55
CA SER A 190 -6.49 3.25 9.55
C SER A 190 -4.96 3.24 9.47
N ILE A 191 -4.35 2.06 9.36
CA ILE A 191 -2.89 1.94 9.19
C ILE A 191 -2.44 2.60 7.89
N ALA A 192 -3.14 2.34 6.78
CA ALA A 192 -2.78 2.90 5.48
C ALA A 192 -2.96 4.43 5.44
N GLN A 193 -4.00 4.96 6.08
CA GLN A 193 -4.24 6.39 6.23
C GLN A 193 -3.08 7.08 6.98
N GLY A 194 -2.68 6.54 8.13
CA GLY A 194 -1.56 7.08 8.90
C GLY A 194 -0.25 7.08 8.11
N GLN A 195 0.06 5.98 7.42
CA GLN A 195 1.26 5.89 6.57
C GLN A 195 1.29 6.92 5.44
N LYS A 196 0.13 7.25 4.87
CA LYS A 196 0.03 8.26 3.80
C LYS A 196 0.16 9.66 4.35
N GLN A 197 -0.48 9.95 5.47
CA GLN A 197 -0.38 11.24 6.14
C GLN A 197 1.05 11.52 6.63
N ASP A 198 1.77 10.50 7.08
CA ASP A 198 3.19 10.62 7.47
C ASP A 198 4.13 10.91 6.27
N GLN A 199 3.68 10.69 5.04
CA GLN A 199 4.45 10.97 3.82
C GLN A 199 4.08 12.32 3.18
N GLU A 200 2.95 12.90 3.56
CA GLU A 200 2.54 14.21 3.07
C GLU A 200 3.39 15.33 3.70
N ILE A 201 3.80 16.28 2.86
CA ILE A 201 4.49 17.50 3.27
C ILE A 201 3.44 18.56 3.50
N THR A 202 3.32 19.02 4.75
CA THR A 202 2.48 20.17 5.08
C THR A 202 3.13 21.48 4.63
N GLU A 203 2.32 22.55 4.48
CA GLU A 203 2.85 23.88 4.13
C GLU A 203 3.88 24.40 5.14
N ALA A 204 3.67 24.12 6.43
CA ALA A 204 4.61 24.49 7.49
C ALA A 204 5.94 23.75 7.39
N GLU A 205 5.92 22.46 7.04
CA GLU A 205 7.14 21.67 6.79
C GLU A 205 7.87 22.17 5.55
N TYR A 206 7.16 22.46 4.47
CA TYR A 206 7.74 23.06 3.27
C TYR A 206 8.45 24.38 3.60
N ALA A 207 7.79 25.27 4.35
CA ALA A 207 8.36 26.54 4.77
C ALA A 207 9.60 26.35 5.67
N GLY A 208 9.56 25.43 6.64
CA GLY A 208 10.70 25.14 7.52
C GLY A 208 11.92 24.58 6.78
N VAL A 209 11.70 23.64 5.86
CA VAL A 209 12.75 23.06 5.00
C VAL A 209 13.40 24.14 4.14
N THR A 210 12.59 24.90 3.39
CA THR A 210 13.08 25.90 2.44
C THR A 210 13.75 27.09 3.15
N GLN A 211 13.22 27.53 4.30
CA GLN A 211 13.84 28.59 5.11
C GLN A 211 15.22 28.20 5.62
N THR A 212 15.40 26.95 6.09
CA THR A 212 16.70 26.50 6.60
C THR A 212 17.73 26.40 5.46
N ILE A 213 17.32 25.90 4.29
CA ILE A 213 18.20 25.84 3.10
C ILE A 213 18.60 27.24 2.65
N ALA A 214 17.64 28.18 2.54
CA ALA A 214 17.93 29.56 2.17
C ALA A 214 18.90 30.22 3.17
N THR A 215 18.66 30.03 4.47
CA THR A 215 19.53 30.56 5.54
C THR A 215 20.94 29.97 5.47
N PHE A 216 21.06 28.67 5.18
CA PHE A 216 22.35 28.00 5.04
C PHE A 216 23.17 28.57 3.89
N TYR A 217 22.58 28.76 2.70
CA TYR A 217 23.31 29.26 1.52
C TYR A 217 23.62 30.76 1.58
N ASP A 218 22.75 31.56 2.19
CA ASP A 218 23.02 32.97 2.47
C ASP A 218 24.22 33.09 3.45
N ALA A 219 24.19 32.32 4.53
CA ALA A 219 25.31 32.25 5.47
C ALA A 219 26.59 31.65 4.88
N PHE A 220 26.45 30.73 3.92
CA PHE A 220 27.59 30.20 3.17
C PHE A 220 28.27 31.34 2.42
N GLY A 221 27.51 32.14 1.65
CA GLY A 221 28.05 33.26 0.89
C GLY A 221 28.73 34.32 1.75
N ASP A 222 28.12 34.64 2.90
CA ASP A 222 28.66 35.56 3.90
C ASP A 222 29.86 35.00 4.69
N ASN A 223 30.16 33.71 4.54
CA ASN A 223 31.08 32.96 5.40
C ASN A 223 30.75 33.14 6.91
N ASP A 224 29.45 33.20 7.25
CA ASP A 224 28.97 33.37 8.62
C ASP A 224 28.88 32.02 9.34
N GLU A 225 29.94 31.69 10.08
CA GLU A 225 30.04 30.43 10.81
C GLU A 225 28.90 30.19 11.80
N ASN A 226 28.40 31.25 12.45
CA ASN A 226 27.35 31.13 13.47
C ASN A 226 26.01 30.76 12.82
N ARG A 227 25.67 31.41 11.72
CA ARG A 227 24.44 31.11 10.97
C ARG A 227 24.51 29.74 10.32
N ILE A 228 25.66 29.34 9.75
CA ILE A 228 25.84 27.99 9.22
C ILE A 228 25.69 26.94 10.34
N ALA A 229 26.32 27.16 11.49
CA ALA A 229 26.21 26.29 12.65
C ALA A 229 24.77 26.15 13.16
N GLY A 230 23.93 27.16 12.95
CA GLY A 230 22.50 27.14 13.27
C GLY A 230 21.63 26.31 12.33
N CYS A 231 22.14 25.95 11.14
CA CYS A 231 21.39 25.21 10.12
C CYS A 231 21.76 23.71 10.06
N ILE A 232 22.90 23.32 10.64
CA ILE A 232 23.44 21.96 10.53
C ILE A 232 23.41 21.20 11.86
N THR A 233 23.22 19.89 11.79
CA THR A 233 23.35 19.01 12.95
C THR A 233 24.77 19.04 13.55
N PRO A 234 24.96 18.72 14.84
CA PRO A 234 26.28 18.74 15.47
C PRO A 234 27.33 17.87 14.76
N VAL A 235 26.89 16.73 14.20
CA VAL A 235 27.68 15.84 13.36
C VAL A 235 26.82 15.42 12.18
N MET A 236 27.19 15.88 10.99
CA MET A 236 26.55 15.53 9.72
C MET A 236 27.00 14.13 9.26
N GLU A 237 26.08 13.36 8.68
CA GLU A 237 26.39 12.10 7.99
C GLU A 237 27.42 12.35 6.88
N GLN A 238 27.23 13.43 6.10
CA GLN A 238 28.11 13.83 5.02
C GLN A 238 27.98 15.33 4.70
N PHE A 239 29.10 16.03 4.56
CA PHE A 239 29.16 17.35 3.97
C PHE A 239 30.11 17.32 2.78
N LEU A 240 29.58 17.54 1.58
CA LEU A 240 30.29 17.39 0.30
C LEU A 240 30.97 16.02 0.21
N SER A 241 32.30 15.95 0.25
CA SER A 241 33.08 14.70 0.23
C SER A 241 33.42 14.15 1.63
N LYS A 242 33.24 14.96 2.69
CA LYS A 242 33.59 14.60 4.07
C LYS A 242 32.44 13.85 4.75
N LYS A 243 32.67 12.60 5.13
CA LYS A 243 31.75 11.82 5.97
C LYS A 243 31.92 12.17 7.46
N LYS A 244 30.85 12.02 8.25
CA LYS A 244 30.85 12.30 9.70
C LYS A 244 31.40 13.70 10.02
N ALA A 245 31.01 14.70 9.24
CA ALA A 245 31.54 16.05 9.35
C ALA A 245 31.01 16.73 10.61
N THR A 246 31.90 17.19 11.48
CA THR A 246 31.54 18.05 12.62
C THR A 246 31.29 19.47 12.15
N LYS A 247 30.67 20.32 12.99
CA LYS A 247 30.55 21.76 12.67
C LYS A 247 31.89 22.39 12.31
N ALA A 248 32.96 22.06 13.02
CA ALA A 248 34.31 22.55 12.73
C ALA A 248 34.84 22.05 11.37
N ASP A 249 34.58 20.79 11.00
CA ASP A 249 34.93 20.31 9.65
C ASP A 249 34.19 21.13 8.57
N VAL A 250 32.90 21.41 8.77
CA VAL A 250 32.09 22.18 7.82
C VAL A 250 32.60 23.61 7.69
N MET A 251 32.85 24.30 8.82
CA MET A 251 33.40 25.67 8.81
C MET A 251 34.74 25.71 8.08
N ASN A 252 35.66 24.79 8.39
CA ASN A 252 36.96 24.71 7.71
C ASN A 252 36.82 24.44 6.20
N ILE A 253 35.87 23.59 5.79
CA ILE A 253 35.65 23.30 4.37
C ILE A 253 35.14 24.56 3.66
N ILE A 254 34.19 25.29 4.26
CA ILE A 254 33.62 26.51 3.70
C ILE A 254 34.66 27.62 3.67
N SER A 255 35.36 27.89 4.78
CA SER A 255 36.39 28.94 4.85
C SER A 255 37.50 28.74 3.82
N ASN A 256 37.90 27.49 3.57
CA ASN A 256 38.91 27.16 2.55
C ASN A 256 38.43 27.40 1.10
N MET A 257 37.13 27.60 0.86
CA MET A 257 36.61 28.01 -0.44
C MET A 257 36.75 29.51 -0.69
N PHE A 258 36.90 30.31 0.37
CA PHE A 258 37.12 31.76 0.31
C PHE A 258 38.61 32.07 0.49
N ASN A 259 39.32 32.29 -0.63
CA ASN A 259 40.72 32.72 -0.59
C ASN A 259 40.84 34.24 -0.74
N GLU A 260 42.06 34.77 -0.63
CA GLU A 260 42.35 36.21 -0.67
C GLU A 260 41.94 36.92 -1.98
N HIS A 261 41.67 36.18 -3.05
CA HIS A 261 41.24 36.70 -4.35
C HIS A 261 39.72 36.72 -4.53
N ILE A 262 38.96 36.09 -3.62
CA ILE A 262 37.50 36.05 -3.69
C ILE A 262 36.95 37.24 -2.91
N GLU A 263 36.35 38.18 -3.63
CA GLU A 263 35.76 39.39 -3.07
C GLU A 263 34.33 39.13 -2.57
N GLU A 264 33.56 38.32 -3.31
CA GLU A 264 32.16 38.00 -3.04
C GLU A 264 31.83 36.61 -3.60
N CYS A 265 30.96 35.86 -2.90
CA CYS A 265 30.45 34.57 -3.39
C CYS A 265 28.97 34.44 -3.04
N ASP A 266 28.11 34.59 -4.04
CA ASP A 266 26.67 34.49 -3.86
C ASP A 266 26.13 33.13 -4.29
N PHE A 267 25.11 32.67 -3.56
CA PHE A 267 24.36 31.48 -3.90
C PHE A 267 22.90 31.84 -4.11
N ASN A 268 22.43 31.67 -5.34
CA ASN A 268 21.01 31.75 -5.65
C ASN A 268 20.39 30.35 -5.58
N VAL A 269 19.57 30.12 -4.56
CA VAL A 269 18.84 28.87 -4.41
C VAL A 269 17.60 28.88 -5.30
N ASN A 270 17.57 28.01 -6.30
CA ASN A 270 16.45 27.94 -7.22
C ASN A 270 15.22 27.33 -6.53
N ASN A 271 14.03 27.87 -6.82
CA ASN A 271 12.78 27.43 -6.21
C ASN A 271 12.21 26.14 -6.85
N ASN A 272 13.08 25.17 -7.15
CA ASN A 272 12.74 23.90 -7.79
C ASN A 272 12.89 22.70 -6.84
N TYR A 273 12.46 22.89 -5.60
CA TYR A 273 12.55 21.88 -4.56
C TYR A 273 11.70 20.65 -4.87
N ASN A 274 12.32 19.48 -4.80
CA ASN A 274 11.65 18.19 -4.67
C ASN A 274 11.91 17.67 -3.24
N ILE A 275 10.87 17.65 -2.41
CA ILE A 275 10.94 17.26 -1.00
C ILE A 275 10.18 15.95 -0.82
N VAL A 276 10.86 14.94 -0.29
CA VAL A 276 10.29 13.64 0.05
C VAL A 276 10.41 13.41 1.56
N LYS A 277 9.27 13.28 2.24
CA LYS A 277 9.20 12.93 3.66
C LYS A 277 9.34 11.43 3.84
N ASN A 278 10.27 11.02 4.70
CA ASN A 278 10.49 9.64 5.08
C ASN A 278 10.47 9.55 6.62
N GLY A 279 9.26 9.35 7.16
CA GLY A 279 9.00 9.44 8.61
C GLY A 279 9.38 10.82 9.14
N ASN A 280 10.40 10.87 9.98
CA ASN A 280 10.88 12.10 10.64
C ASN A 280 12.06 12.76 9.92
N THR A 281 12.30 12.41 8.64
CA THR A 281 13.39 12.98 7.86
C THR A 281 12.91 13.47 6.51
N TYR A 282 13.58 14.49 5.98
CA TYR A 282 13.25 15.10 4.69
C TYR A 282 14.43 14.91 3.75
N ASN A 283 14.19 14.34 2.57
CA ASN A 283 15.16 14.27 1.50
C ASN A 283 14.78 15.31 0.45
N VAL A 284 15.68 16.24 0.20
CA VAL A 284 15.43 17.43 -0.60
C VAL A 284 16.41 17.47 -1.76
N THR A 285 15.89 17.65 -2.98
CA THR A 285 16.71 17.89 -4.17
C THR A 285 16.31 19.21 -4.81
N PHE A 286 17.28 20.03 -5.18
CA PHE A 286 17.09 21.35 -5.79
C PHE A 286 18.36 21.76 -6.55
N SER A 287 18.35 22.91 -7.21
CA SER A 287 19.56 23.49 -7.82
C SER A 287 19.98 24.80 -7.18
N VAL A 288 21.29 25.06 -7.19
CA VAL A 288 21.88 26.31 -6.70
C VAL A 288 22.84 26.85 -7.74
N ASP A 289 22.74 28.15 -8.01
CA ASP A 289 23.65 28.86 -8.89
C ASP A 289 24.60 29.72 -8.04
N GLN A 290 25.89 29.47 -8.21
CA GLN A 290 26.96 30.18 -7.53
C GLN A 290 27.51 31.27 -8.46
N HIS A 291 27.66 32.48 -7.93
CA HIS A 291 28.36 33.59 -8.57
C HIS A 291 29.56 33.98 -7.71
N ILE A 292 30.72 34.17 -8.33
CA ILE A 292 31.96 34.51 -7.61
C ILE A 292 32.56 35.76 -8.25
N THR A 293 32.74 36.79 -7.44
CA THR A 293 33.52 37.98 -7.77
C THR A 293 34.95 37.78 -7.29
N ARG A 294 35.93 38.02 -8.18
CA ARG A 294 37.36 37.81 -7.90
C ARG A 294 38.25 38.73 -8.73
N ASP A 295 39.43 39.03 -8.18
CA ASP A 295 40.43 39.91 -8.81
C ASP A 295 41.45 39.18 -9.70
N ASN A 296 41.39 37.84 -9.73
CA ASN A 296 42.28 36.99 -10.50
C ASN A 296 41.54 36.07 -11.49
N GLU A 297 42.30 35.41 -12.36
CA GLU A 297 41.72 34.40 -13.27
C GLU A 297 41.14 33.21 -12.48
N GLY A 298 39.94 32.77 -12.87
CA GLY A 298 39.34 31.56 -12.33
C GLY A 298 37.84 31.45 -12.58
N LYS A 299 37.19 30.55 -11.83
CA LYS A 299 35.76 30.28 -11.94
C LYS A 299 34.96 31.45 -11.37
N THR A 300 34.02 31.99 -12.15
CA THR A 300 33.11 33.07 -11.75
C THR A 300 31.65 32.64 -11.64
N PHE A 301 31.31 31.47 -12.18
CA PHE A 301 29.96 30.91 -12.14
C PHE A 301 29.99 29.39 -12.04
N GLY A 302 29.02 28.80 -11.34
CA GLY A 302 28.76 27.37 -11.36
C GLY A 302 27.32 27.05 -11.01
N SER A 303 26.74 26.05 -11.67
CA SER A 303 25.41 25.55 -11.33
C SER A 303 25.52 24.15 -10.76
N TYR A 304 24.81 23.87 -9.67
CA TYR A 304 24.92 22.62 -8.93
C TYR A 304 23.55 22.00 -8.71
N GLN A 305 23.45 20.69 -8.89
CA GLN A 305 22.38 19.90 -8.31
C GLN A 305 22.76 19.54 -6.87
N VAL A 306 21.87 19.82 -5.94
CA VAL A 306 22.08 19.64 -4.51
C VAL A 306 21.14 18.57 -3.98
N GLN A 307 21.68 17.67 -3.17
CA GLN A 307 20.91 16.69 -2.40
C GLN A 307 21.16 16.93 -0.92
N VAL A 308 20.07 17.14 -0.18
CA VAL A 308 20.09 17.41 1.25
C VAL A 308 19.23 16.40 1.99
N LYS A 309 19.72 15.93 3.14
CA LYS A 309 18.92 15.17 4.12
C LYS A 309 18.79 16.02 5.38
N MET A 310 17.57 16.17 5.89
CA MET A 310 17.25 16.98 7.08
C MET A 310 16.51 16.15 8.12
N ASP A 311 16.70 16.49 9.40
CA ASP A 311 15.96 15.87 10.50
C ASP A 311 14.59 16.52 10.74
N GLN A 312 13.87 16.05 11.77
CA GLN A 312 12.55 16.55 12.16
C GLN A 312 12.54 18.03 12.60
N ASN A 313 13.71 18.59 12.94
CA ASN A 313 13.87 20.00 13.29
C ASN A 313 14.36 20.83 12.09
N PHE A 314 14.32 20.24 10.89
CA PHE A 314 14.83 20.82 9.64
C PHE A 314 16.35 21.07 9.66
N MET A 315 17.10 20.45 10.57
CA MET A 315 18.56 20.60 10.61
C MET A 315 19.21 19.72 9.54
N ILE A 316 20.17 20.27 8.81
CA ILE A 316 20.87 19.58 7.73
C ILE A 316 21.77 18.48 8.33
N GLN A 317 21.50 17.23 7.96
CA GLN A 317 22.26 16.02 8.32
C GLN A 317 23.20 15.58 7.22
N SER A 318 22.84 15.81 5.96
CA SER A 318 23.68 15.51 4.80
C SER A 318 23.50 16.58 3.74
N LEU A 319 24.59 16.97 3.09
CA LEU A 319 24.57 17.88 1.95
C LEU A 319 25.61 17.44 0.93
N ILE A 320 25.17 17.18 -0.29
CA ILE A 320 26.01 16.83 -1.43
C ILE A 320 25.70 17.79 -2.57
N MET A 321 26.75 18.30 -3.22
CA MET A 321 26.63 19.15 -4.41
C MET A 321 27.33 18.48 -5.57
N LYS A 322 26.67 18.45 -6.73
CA LYS A 322 27.25 17.98 -8.00
C LYS A 322 27.09 19.08 -9.04
N GLU A 323 28.20 19.52 -9.61
CA GLU A 323 28.18 20.52 -10.67
C GLU A 323 27.47 19.97 -11.92
N ILE A 324 26.59 20.79 -12.49
CA ILE A 324 25.80 20.49 -13.69
C ILE A 324 26.05 21.47 -14.83
N SER A 325 26.72 22.60 -14.59
CA SER A 325 27.24 23.46 -15.66
C SER A 325 28.31 22.71 -16.47
N GLN A 326 28.11 22.57 -17.78
CA GLN A 326 29.17 22.09 -18.69
C GLN A 326 30.22 23.20 -18.85
N ARG A 327 31.50 22.79 -18.87
CA ARG A 327 32.65 23.67 -19.14
C ARG A 327 32.51 24.42 -20.46
#